data_AF-A0A930TTV4-F1
#
_entry.id   AF-A0A930TTV4-F1
#
_cell.length_a   1.000
_cell.length_b   1.000
_cell.length_c   1.000
_cell.angle_alpha   90.00
_cell.angle_beta   90.00
_cell.angle_gamma   90.00
#
_symmetry.space_group_name_H-M   'P 1'
#
loop_
_entity.id
_entity.type
_entity.pdbx_description
1 polymer ?
#
loop_
_entity_poly.entity_id
_entity_poly.type
_entity_poly.pdbx_seq_one_letter_code
_entity_poly.pdbx_strand_id
1 'polypeptide(L)'
;MTVTDDFNFEATVKGALREALRERGHINVLVAGRTGVGKSTLINSVFQGNFATTGQGRPVTQNTREIKKEGIPLSIFDTRGLEMADFSGTLDALKSLINQRSRNIDSNQHIHLAWICISEDSRRIEPAEEELVKMLADRNIPIIAVITKARSDQGFRAEVIRILPLVSNTVRVRAIQEEDDDGSVRKPTGLDVLVTATIEVVPEGLKRAFTAAQKVDMELKKTQSHAIVAGATASALSLAAIPIPFSDAIVIVPIQVGMLAGISATFGLSMDKSLLSTLLGSIIAGTGGTLVRRSIVSGLLKMIPGAGSMVGGTIAATTAAAITTAFGEAYIAVLDKLFLQNNGEPPTSEEVATAFKAKYLQLPGGK
;
A
#
# COMPACT_ATOMS: atom_id res chain seq x y z
N MET A 1 -44.46 6.05 15.80
CA MET A 1 -43.56 7.11 15.31
C MET A 1 -42.23 6.44 15.01
N THR A 2 -42.08 5.98 13.77
CA THR A 2 -40.95 5.18 13.29
C THR A 2 -39.76 6.09 13.08
N VAL A 3 -38.73 5.93 13.90
CA VAL A 3 -37.42 6.57 13.75
C VAL A 3 -36.71 5.86 12.58
N THR A 4 -37.14 6.16 11.36
CA THR A 4 -36.55 5.61 10.12
C THR A 4 -36.11 6.69 9.14
N ASP A 5 -36.24 7.97 9.50
CA ASP A 5 -35.70 9.07 8.71
C ASP A 5 -34.36 9.57 9.29
N ASP A 6 -33.39 9.74 8.39
CA ASP A 6 -32.14 10.52 8.48
C ASP A 6 -30.81 9.90 8.97
N PHE A 7 -30.59 8.58 8.91
CA PHE A 7 -29.22 8.07 8.72
C PHE A 7 -28.95 7.85 7.23
N ASN A 8 -28.37 8.84 6.56
CA ASN A 8 -27.93 8.71 5.18
C ASN A 8 -26.65 7.85 5.11
N PHE A 9 -26.84 6.54 5.24
CA PHE A 9 -25.78 5.53 5.16
C PHE A 9 -24.90 5.71 3.93
N GLU A 10 -25.50 6.07 2.80
CA GLU A 10 -24.76 6.32 1.56
C GLU A 10 -23.81 7.52 1.68
N ALA A 11 -24.26 8.62 2.29
CA ALA A 11 -23.43 9.79 2.51
C ALA A 11 -22.28 9.50 3.48
N THR A 12 -22.55 8.75 4.56
CA THR A 12 -21.54 8.33 5.53
C THR A 12 -20.46 7.47 4.87
N VAL A 13 -20.87 6.50 4.04
CA VAL A 13 -19.96 5.62 3.29
C VAL A 13 -19.09 6.43 2.32
N LYS A 14 -19.70 7.29 1.50
CA LYS A 14 -18.95 8.13 0.57
C LYS A 14 -18.01 9.10 1.29
N GLY A 15 -18.43 9.64 2.43
CA GLY A 15 -17.63 10.54 3.25
C GLY A 15 -16.39 9.85 3.80
N ALA A 16 -16.56 8.75 4.52
CA ALA A 16 -15.47 8.00 5.13
C ALA A 16 -14.48 7.45 4.09
N LEU A 17 -14.97 6.97 2.93
CA LEU A 17 -14.10 6.52 1.85
C LEU A 17 -13.28 7.68 1.26
N ARG A 18 -13.92 8.83 1.00
CA ARG A 18 -13.21 10.01 0.50
C ARG A 18 -12.17 10.51 1.49
N GLU A 19 -12.49 10.50 2.78
CA GLU A 19 -11.58 10.90 3.84
C GLU A 19 -10.38 9.94 3.92
N ALA A 20 -10.60 8.63 3.95
CA ALA A 20 -9.54 7.64 3.94
C ALA A 20 -8.62 7.76 2.70
N LEU A 21 -9.21 7.99 1.52
CA LEU A 21 -8.45 8.23 0.28
C LEU A 21 -7.68 9.55 0.30
N ARG A 22 -8.23 10.61 0.92
CA ARG A 22 -7.59 11.92 1.04
C ARG A 22 -6.43 11.88 2.05
N GLU A 23 -6.64 11.28 3.21
CA GLU A 23 -5.62 11.12 4.25
C GLU A 23 -4.46 10.21 3.85
N ARG A 24 -4.67 9.34 2.87
CA ARG A 24 -3.62 8.47 2.33
C ARG A 24 -2.48 9.28 1.70
N GLY A 25 -2.75 10.49 1.21
CA GLY A 25 -1.80 11.31 0.45
C GLY A 25 -1.52 10.75 -0.94
N HIS A 26 -0.60 11.38 -1.67
CA HIS A 26 -0.15 10.93 -2.98
C HIS A 26 1.35 11.14 -3.14
N ILE A 27 2.09 10.06 -3.40
CA ILE A 27 3.55 10.09 -3.48
C ILE A 27 4.04 10.11 -4.94
N ASN A 28 5.13 10.81 -5.18
CA ASN A 28 5.73 10.98 -6.49
C ASN A 28 7.18 10.55 -6.41
N VAL A 29 7.53 9.50 -7.17
CA VAL A 29 8.85 8.88 -7.16
C VAL A 29 9.51 9.11 -8.51
N LEU A 30 10.68 9.72 -8.49
CA LEU A 30 11.55 9.80 -9.65
C LEU A 30 12.31 8.48 -9.80
N VAL A 31 12.26 7.86 -10.97
CA VAL A 31 13.04 6.67 -11.30
C VAL A 31 13.93 7.03 -12.49
N ALA A 32 15.23 7.05 -12.24
CA ALA A 32 16.23 7.44 -13.21
C ALA A 32 17.29 6.36 -13.37
N GLY A 33 17.95 6.34 -14.54
CA GLY A 33 18.94 5.33 -14.89
C GLY A 33 19.07 5.19 -16.40
N ARG A 34 20.15 4.54 -16.84
CA ARG A 34 20.39 4.26 -18.26
C ARG A 34 19.29 3.39 -18.91
N THR A 35 19.25 3.32 -20.23
CA THR A 35 18.34 2.38 -20.92
C THR A 35 18.79 0.95 -20.64
N GLY A 36 17.86 0.01 -20.48
CA GLY A 36 18.21 -1.40 -20.27
C GLY A 36 18.73 -1.77 -18.87
N VAL A 37 18.87 -0.83 -17.93
CA VAL A 37 19.25 -1.13 -16.54
C VAL A 37 18.17 -1.89 -15.76
N GLY A 38 16.94 -1.95 -16.26
CA GLY A 38 15.84 -2.67 -15.62
C GLY A 38 14.86 -1.80 -14.82
N LYS A 39 14.80 -0.48 -15.06
CA LYS A 39 13.83 0.42 -14.41
C LYS A 39 12.39 -0.07 -14.50
N SER A 40 11.93 -0.39 -15.71
CA SER A 40 10.54 -0.82 -15.95
C SER A 40 10.22 -2.12 -15.24
N THR A 41 11.15 -3.09 -15.27
CA THR A 41 11.05 -4.34 -14.54
C THR A 41 10.96 -4.09 -13.04
N LEU A 42 11.85 -3.26 -12.48
CA LEU A 42 11.83 -2.90 -11.07
C LEU A 42 10.50 -2.26 -10.65
N ILE A 43 10.03 -1.26 -11.41
CA ILE A 43 8.76 -0.56 -11.14
C ILE A 43 7.60 -1.55 -11.06
N ASN A 44 7.50 -2.48 -12.02
CA ASN A 44 6.40 -3.46 -12.07
C ASN A 44 6.55 -4.58 -11.02
N SER A 45 7.76 -4.85 -10.54
CA SER A 45 8.01 -5.80 -9.45
C SER A 45 7.69 -5.17 -8.08
N VAL A 46 7.92 -3.87 -7.89
CA VAL A 46 7.68 -3.21 -6.59
C VAL A 46 6.26 -2.71 -6.45
N PHE A 47 5.70 -2.10 -7.49
CA PHE A 47 4.39 -1.45 -7.42
C PHE A 47 3.30 -2.27 -8.10
N GLN A 48 2.11 -2.28 -7.50
CA GLN A 48 0.92 -2.89 -8.09
C GLN A 48 0.48 -2.11 -9.34
N GLY A 49 -0.32 -2.75 -10.19
CA GLY A 49 -0.97 -2.11 -11.33
C GLY A 49 -0.12 -2.02 -12.60
N ASN A 50 1.10 -2.55 -12.68
CA ASN A 50 1.92 -2.57 -13.92
C ASN A 50 2.16 -1.17 -14.53
N PHE A 51 2.75 -0.26 -13.77
CA PHE A 51 3.06 1.13 -14.17
C PHE A 51 3.90 1.23 -15.45
N ALA A 52 4.95 0.42 -15.59
CA ALA A 52 5.93 0.55 -16.66
C ALA A 52 5.64 -0.43 -17.80
N THR A 53 4.56 -0.18 -18.54
CA THR A 53 4.24 -0.85 -19.83
C THR A 53 4.61 0.07 -21.00
N THR A 54 5.00 -0.52 -22.14
CA THR A 54 5.41 0.25 -23.33
C THR A 54 4.31 1.20 -23.79
N GLY A 55 4.67 2.46 -24.06
CA GLY A 55 3.72 3.49 -24.54
C GLY A 55 2.83 4.14 -23.47
N GLN A 56 2.92 3.74 -22.19
CA GLN A 56 2.18 4.36 -21.10
C GLN A 56 2.87 5.60 -20.52
N GLY A 57 2.08 6.51 -19.95
CA GLY A 57 2.54 7.74 -19.30
C GLY A 57 2.38 8.99 -20.17
N ARG A 58 2.13 10.13 -19.52
CA ARG A 58 2.05 11.44 -20.19
C ARG A 58 3.46 12.03 -20.29
N PRO A 59 3.94 12.45 -21.47
CA PRO A 59 5.18 13.19 -21.58
C PRO A 59 5.10 14.47 -20.73
N VAL A 60 6.09 14.68 -19.88
CA VAL A 60 6.22 15.92 -19.08
C VAL A 60 7.39 16.75 -19.60
N THR A 61 8.47 16.09 -19.96
CA THR A 61 9.57 16.65 -20.74
C THR A 61 9.85 15.73 -21.92
N GLN A 62 10.75 16.14 -22.83
CA GLN A 62 11.16 15.30 -23.97
C GLN A 62 11.61 13.90 -23.53
N ASN A 63 12.24 13.81 -22.36
CA ASN A 63 12.89 12.61 -21.85
C ASN A 63 12.31 12.12 -20.50
N THR A 64 11.31 12.78 -19.94
CA THR A 64 10.65 12.37 -18.67
C THR A 64 9.15 12.17 -18.86
N ARG A 65 8.65 11.04 -18.38
CA ARG A 65 7.21 10.69 -18.44
C ARG A 65 6.65 10.57 -17.03
N GLU A 66 5.46 11.11 -16.82
CA GLU A 66 4.68 10.91 -15.60
C GLU A 66 3.66 9.80 -15.84
N ILE A 67 3.75 8.74 -15.04
CA ILE A 67 2.87 7.58 -15.09
C ILE A 67 2.00 7.59 -13.83
N LYS A 68 0.68 7.65 -14.01
CA LYS A 68 -0.32 7.53 -12.94
C LYS A 68 -1.28 6.41 -13.26
N LYS A 69 -1.81 5.76 -12.22
CA LYS A 69 -2.91 4.81 -12.36
C LYS A 69 -4.04 5.18 -11.41
N GLU A 70 -5.26 4.96 -11.86
CA GLU A 70 -6.44 5.20 -11.06
C GLU A 70 -6.43 4.30 -9.81
N GLY A 71 -6.84 4.85 -8.66
CA GLY A 71 -6.86 4.13 -7.38
C GLY A 71 -5.51 4.00 -6.67
N ILE A 72 -4.38 4.14 -7.37
CA ILE A 72 -3.03 4.01 -6.80
C ILE A 72 -2.46 5.39 -6.45
N PRO A 73 -2.11 5.67 -5.18
CA PRO A 73 -1.66 6.99 -4.71
C PRO A 73 -0.17 7.24 -5.03
N LEU A 74 0.25 6.87 -6.24
CA LEU A 74 1.63 6.93 -6.69
C LEU A 74 1.70 7.53 -8.08
N SER A 75 2.70 8.36 -8.32
CA SER A 75 3.15 8.70 -9.67
C SER A 75 4.62 8.40 -9.85
N ILE A 76 4.94 7.76 -10.96
CA ILE A 76 6.31 7.47 -11.36
C ILE A 76 6.74 8.49 -12.40
N PHE A 77 7.84 9.17 -12.12
CA PHE A 77 8.54 10.02 -13.07
C PHE A 77 9.69 9.19 -13.64
N ASP A 78 9.47 8.57 -14.80
CA ASP A 78 10.49 7.74 -15.46
C ASP A 78 11.30 8.60 -16.42
N THR A 79 12.61 8.72 -16.17
CA THR A 79 13.53 9.41 -17.07
C THR A 79 14.15 8.41 -18.04
N ARG A 80 14.04 8.69 -19.33
CA ARG A 80 14.75 7.99 -20.40
C ARG A 80 15.96 8.83 -20.82
N GLY A 81 17.03 8.19 -21.29
CA GLY A 81 18.07 8.92 -22.01
C GLY A 81 19.20 9.54 -21.19
N LEU A 82 19.56 9.00 -20.02
CA LEU A 82 20.82 9.37 -19.35
C LEU A 82 22.09 9.01 -20.15
N GLU A 83 21.94 8.41 -21.35
CA GLU A 83 23.02 7.86 -22.18
C GLU A 83 23.39 8.73 -23.40
N MET A 84 22.65 9.80 -23.68
CA MET A 84 22.79 10.58 -24.91
C MET A 84 23.76 11.75 -24.75
N ALA A 85 24.33 12.22 -25.87
CA ALA A 85 25.11 13.46 -25.98
C ALA A 85 24.37 14.72 -25.48
N ASP A 86 23.05 14.61 -25.25
CA ASP A 86 22.17 15.66 -24.72
C ASP A 86 21.71 15.39 -23.26
N PHE A 87 22.59 14.77 -22.47
CA PHE A 87 22.37 14.59 -21.03
C PHE A 87 22.13 15.94 -20.31
N SER A 88 22.87 16.99 -20.69
CA SER A 88 22.70 18.33 -20.15
C SER A 88 21.26 18.83 -20.36
N GLY A 89 20.71 18.72 -21.57
CA GLY A 89 19.33 19.15 -21.86
C GLY A 89 18.29 18.36 -21.06
N THR A 90 18.51 17.05 -20.89
CA THR A 90 17.65 16.19 -20.06
C THR A 90 17.68 16.60 -18.58
N LEU A 91 18.88 16.85 -18.05
CA LEU A 91 19.10 17.24 -16.68
C LEU A 91 18.54 18.65 -16.42
N ASP A 92 18.67 19.59 -17.36
CA ASP A 92 18.11 20.94 -17.23
C ASP A 92 16.58 20.97 -17.34
N ALA A 93 16.00 20.14 -18.21
CA ALA A 93 14.56 19.95 -18.25
C ALA A 93 14.04 19.33 -16.94
N LEU A 94 14.76 18.36 -16.36
CA LEU A 94 14.42 17.75 -15.08
C LEU A 94 14.57 18.74 -13.92
N LYS A 95 15.64 19.54 -13.88
CA LYS A 95 15.83 20.64 -12.91
C LYS A 95 14.64 21.61 -12.96
N SER A 96 14.24 22.00 -14.17
CA SER A 96 13.11 22.92 -14.38
C SER A 96 11.80 22.32 -13.88
N LEU A 97 11.55 21.03 -14.19
CA LEU A 97 10.38 20.30 -13.70
C LEU A 97 10.35 20.23 -12.17
N ILE A 98 11.46 19.85 -11.53
CA ILE A 98 11.55 19.75 -10.07
C ILE A 98 11.32 21.11 -9.43
N ASN A 99 11.97 22.16 -9.95
CA ASN A 99 11.80 23.53 -9.44
C ASN A 99 10.36 24.05 -9.60
N GLN A 100 9.69 23.70 -10.70
CA GLN A 100 8.29 24.04 -10.91
C GLN A 100 7.40 23.30 -9.90
N ARG A 101 7.64 22.01 -9.70
CA ARG A 101 6.85 21.15 -8.81
C ARG A 101 7.04 21.53 -7.35
N SER A 102 8.26 21.84 -6.91
CA SER A 102 8.56 22.23 -5.52
C SER A 102 7.95 23.56 -5.11
N ARG A 103 7.66 24.45 -6.06
CA ARG A 103 6.95 25.72 -5.83
C ARG A 103 5.43 25.58 -5.76
N ASN A 104 4.89 24.39 -6.04
CA ASN A 104 3.46 24.18 -5.96
C ASN A 104 2.98 24.22 -4.50
N ILE A 105 1.83 24.84 -4.25
CA ILE A 105 1.23 24.88 -2.92
C ILE A 105 0.72 23.50 -2.48
N ASP A 106 0.34 22.66 -3.45
CA ASP A 106 -0.06 21.27 -3.22
C ASP A 106 1.19 20.38 -3.16
N SER A 107 1.54 19.97 -1.93
CA SER A 107 2.68 19.09 -1.68
C SER A 107 2.54 17.74 -2.40
N ASN A 108 1.31 17.29 -2.70
CA ASN A 108 1.10 16.05 -3.46
C ASN A 108 1.63 16.11 -4.90
N GLN A 109 2.03 17.29 -5.38
CA GLN A 109 2.65 17.45 -6.69
C GLN A 109 4.18 17.46 -6.63
N HIS A 110 4.80 17.56 -5.46
CA HIS A 110 6.26 17.63 -5.31
C HIS A 110 6.90 16.29 -5.66
N ILE A 111 8.17 16.27 -6.07
CA ILE A 111 8.93 15.02 -6.15
C ILE A 111 9.43 14.68 -4.76
N HIS A 112 9.07 13.51 -4.25
CA HIS A 112 9.25 13.18 -2.84
C HIS A 112 10.47 12.30 -2.57
N LEU A 113 10.89 11.50 -3.55
CA LEU A 113 12.11 10.69 -3.48
C LEU A 113 12.56 10.30 -4.89
N ALA A 114 13.81 9.86 -4.99
CA ALA A 114 14.39 9.36 -6.22
C ALA A 114 15.03 7.98 -6.04
N TRP A 115 14.80 7.09 -7.01
CA TRP A 115 15.56 5.86 -7.22
C TRP A 115 16.51 6.04 -8.41
N ILE A 116 17.81 5.90 -8.15
CA ILE A 116 18.86 5.95 -9.17
C ILE A 116 19.28 4.53 -9.48
N CYS A 117 18.82 4.00 -10.61
CA CYS A 117 19.01 2.63 -11.04
C CYS A 117 20.33 2.45 -11.80
N ILE A 118 21.22 1.63 -11.26
CA ILE A 118 22.54 1.32 -11.80
C ILE A 118 22.60 -0.19 -12.04
N SER A 119 22.97 -0.63 -13.23
CA SER A 119 23.04 -2.06 -13.54
C SER A 119 24.27 -2.70 -12.90
N GLU A 120 24.12 -3.80 -12.16
CA GLU A 120 25.28 -4.53 -11.63
C GLU A 120 26.18 -5.06 -12.76
N ASP A 121 25.59 -5.43 -13.90
CA ASP A 121 26.32 -5.90 -15.09
C ASP A 121 27.28 -4.85 -15.68
N SER A 122 26.97 -3.54 -15.56
CA SER A 122 27.85 -2.51 -16.12
C SER A 122 29.09 -2.28 -15.28
N ARG A 123 29.05 -2.61 -13.97
CA ARG A 123 30.11 -2.38 -12.99
C ARG A 123 30.67 -0.95 -13.01
N ARG A 124 29.88 -0.01 -13.47
CA ARG A 124 30.31 1.35 -13.77
C ARG A 124 29.21 2.32 -13.40
N ILE A 125 29.63 3.39 -12.71
CA ILE A 125 28.86 4.58 -12.44
C ILE A 125 29.32 5.62 -13.46
N GLU A 126 28.37 6.28 -14.12
CA GLU A 126 28.67 7.35 -15.07
C GLU A 126 28.61 8.73 -14.38
N PRO A 127 29.37 9.74 -14.86
CA PRO A 127 29.31 11.10 -14.32
C PRO A 127 27.89 11.70 -14.31
N ALA A 128 27.06 11.27 -15.25
CA ALA A 128 25.64 11.64 -15.32
C ALA A 128 24.84 11.25 -14.07
N GLU A 129 25.13 10.08 -13.49
CA GLU A 129 24.46 9.60 -12.28
C GLU A 129 24.91 10.42 -11.07
N GLU A 130 26.20 10.76 -10.98
CA GLU A 130 26.73 11.64 -9.94
C GLU A 130 26.13 13.05 -10.00
N GLU A 131 26.04 13.65 -11.19
CA GLU A 131 25.48 14.99 -11.37
C GLU A 131 23.98 15.02 -11.02
N LEU A 132 23.24 13.98 -11.42
CA LEU A 132 21.84 13.82 -11.07
C LEU A 132 21.65 13.70 -9.54
N VAL A 133 22.49 12.90 -8.87
CA VAL A 133 22.47 12.74 -7.42
C VAL A 133 22.74 14.06 -6.71
N LYS A 134 23.79 14.81 -7.12
CA LYS A 134 24.11 16.14 -6.57
C LYS A 134 22.92 17.10 -6.74
N MET A 135 22.35 17.17 -7.93
CA MET A 135 21.22 18.04 -8.25
C MET A 135 19.98 17.76 -7.38
N LEU A 136 19.68 16.48 -7.12
CA LEU A 136 18.56 16.06 -6.27
C LEU A 136 18.85 16.34 -4.79
N ALA A 137 20.08 16.09 -4.34
CA ALA A 137 20.50 16.33 -2.95
C ALA A 137 20.47 17.83 -2.60
N ASP A 138 20.89 18.70 -3.52
CA ASP A 138 20.82 20.17 -3.39
C ASP A 138 19.37 20.69 -3.19
N ARG A 139 18.37 19.86 -3.49
CA ARG A 139 16.94 20.15 -3.35
C ARG A 139 16.28 19.39 -2.21
N ASN A 140 17.09 18.76 -1.35
CA ASN A 140 16.64 17.96 -0.22
C ASN A 140 15.69 16.81 -0.61
N ILE A 141 15.82 16.28 -1.84
CA ILE A 141 15.08 15.09 -2.26
C ILE A 141 15.89 13.87 -1.81
N PRO A 142 15.34 12.97 -0.97
CA PRO A 142 16.00 11.73 -0.59
C PRO A 142 16.25 10.81 -1.79
N ILE A 143 17.41 10.15 -1.79
CA ILE A 143 17.88 9.38 -2.94
C ILE A 143 18.28 7.98 -2.49
N ILE A 144 17.82 6.96 -3.21
CA ILE A 144 18.27 5.58 -3.03
C ILE A 144 18.96 5.14 -4.31
N ALA A 145 20.22 4.72 -4.19
CA ALA A 145 20.90 4.01 -5.26
C ALA A 145 20.39 2.57 -5.32
N VAL A 146 19.85 2.18 -6.46
CA VAL A 146 19.29 0.85 -6.70
C VAL A 146 20.18 0.11 -7.69
N ILE A 147 20.97 -0.83 -7.18
CA ILE A 147 21.80 -1.70 -8.00
C ILE A 147 20.93 -2.83 -8.54
N THR A 148 20.53 -2.73 -9.80
CA THR A 148 19.62 -3.66 -10.47
C THR A 148 20.36 -4.85 -11.06
N LYS A 149 19.61 -5.91 -11.41
CA LYS A 149 20.15 -7.17 -11.96
C LYS A 149 21.22 -7.80 -11.06
N ALA A 150 21.04 -7.68 -9.75
CA ALA A 150 22.00 -8.19 -8.79
C ALA A 150 22.23 -9.70 -8.99
N ARG A 151 23.50 -10.10 -9.15
CA ARG A 151 24.01 -11.47 -9.34
C ARG A 151 25.05 -11.79 -8.28
N SER A 152 26.12 -11.03 -8.21
CA SER A 152 27.24 -11.23 -7.30
C SER A 152 27.90 -9.89 -7.01
N ASP A 153 27.96 -9.45 -5.76
CA ASP A 153 28.34 -8.07 -5.45
C ASP A 153 29.77 -7.76 -5.89
N GLN A 154 30.73 -8.65 -5.61
CA GLN A 154 32.17 -8.45 -5.86
C GLN A 154 32.67 -7.04 -5.46
N GLY A 155 32.11 -6.44 -4.40
CA GLY A 155 32.47 -5.11 -3.91
C GLY A 155 31.82 -3.93 -4.64
N PHE A 156 30.97 -4.16 -5.66
CA PHE A 156 30.38 -3.08 -6.44
C PHE A 156 29.46 -2.16 -5.61
N ARG A 157 28.73 -2.70 -4.64
CA ARG A 157 27.94 -1.87 -3.71
C ARG A 157 28.80 -0.89 -2.92
N ALA A 158 29.96 -1.32 -2.44
CA ALA A 158 30.87 -0.44 -1.72
C ALA A 158 31.40 0.67 -2.63
N GLU A 159 31.65 0.36 -3.89
CA GLU A 159 32.08 1.32 -4.90
C GLU A 159 30.99 2.35 -5.21
N VAL A 160 29.73 1.92 -5.36
CA VAL A 160 28.58 2.82 -5.54
C VAL A 160 28.44 3.77 -4.34
N ILE A 161 28.57 3.27 -3.11
CA ILE A 161 28.53 4.11 -1.89
C ILE A 161 29.67 5.13 -1.88
N ARG A 162 30.87 4.72 -2.31
CA ARG A 162 32.05 5.59 -2.38
C ARG A 162 31.88 6.72 -3.39
N ILE A 163 31.34 6.41 -4.56
CA ILE A 163 31.17 7.37 -5.67
C ILE A 163 29.94 8.27 -5.45
N LEU A 164 28.87 7.73 -4.87
CA LEU A 164 27.61 8.44 -4.63
C LEU A 164 27.35 8.65 -3.13
N PRO A 165 28.18 9.42 -2.41
CA PRO A 165 28.08 9.54 -0.95
C PRO A 165 26.83 10.28 -0.46
N LEU A 166 26.10 10.96 -1.36
CA LEU A 166 24.89 11.72 -1.04
C LEU A 166 23.61 10.87 -1.05
N VAL A 167 23.69 9.59 -1.43
CA VAL A 167 22.52 8.69 -1.39
C VAL A 167 22.23 8.27 0.04
N SER A 168 20.96 8.26 0.41
CA SER A 168 20.52 7.85 1.75
C SER A 168 20.70 6.35 1.97
N ASN A 169 20.59 5.54 0.91
CA ASN A 169 20.80 4.10 0.98
C ASN A 169 21.27 3.55 -0.38
N THR A 170 21.96 2.41 -0.36
CA THR A 170 22.34 1.65 -1.56
C THR A 170 21.87 0.22 -1.43
N VAL A 171 20.88 -0.15 -2.25
CA VAL A 171 20.19 -1.44 -2.21
C VAL A 171 20.45 -2.22 -3.49
N ARG A 172 20.79 -3.50 -3.34
CA ARG A 172 20.95 -4.43 -4.45
C ARG A 172 19.65 -5.21 -4.66
N VAL A 173 19.17 -5.24 -5.90
CA VAL A 173 17.89 -5.88 -6.24
C VAL A 173 17.99 -6.76 -7.47
N ARG A 174 17.30 -7.90 -7.40
CA ARG A 174 16.91 -8.70 -8.56
C ARG A 174 15.38 -8.74 -8.62
N ALA A 175 14.83 -8.12 -9.64
CA ALA A 175 13.39 -7.87 -9.74
C ALA A 175 12.59 -9.07 -10.29
N ILE A 176 13.23 -9.93 -11.09
CA ILE A 176 12.61 -11.08 -11.75
C ILE A 176 13.45 -12.34 -11.55
N GLN A 177 12.80 -13.48 -11.72
CA GLN A 177 13.50 -14.76 -11.78
C GLN A 177 14.29 -14.83 -13.09
N GLU A 178 15.54 -15.27 -13.00
CA GLU A 178 16.39 -15.57 -14.16
C GLU A 178 16.81 -17.05 -14.10
N GLU A 179 16.96 -17.67 -15.26
CA GLU A 179 17.55 -19.00 -15.40
C GLU A 179 18.89 -18.83 -16.10
N ASP A 180 19.94 -19.38 -15.52
CA ASP A 180 21.28 -19.36 -16.07
C ASP A 180 21.49 -20.47 -17.09
N ASP A 181 22.54 -20.35 -17.91
CA ASP A 181 22.90 -21.34 -18.93
C ASP A 181 23.20 -22.74 -18.34
N ASP A 182 23.54 -22.82 -17.05
CA ASP A 182 23.77 -24.07 -16.31
C ASP A 182 22.48 -24.68 -15.72
N GLY A 183 21.32 -24.10 -16.03
CA GLY A 183 20.01 -24.50 -15.51
C GLY A 183 19.76 -24.04 -14.07
N SER A 184 20.65 -23.25 -13.46
CA SER A 184 20.42 -22.73 -12.12
C SER A 184 19.39 -21.60 -12.12
N VAL A 185 18.43 -21.68 -11.18
CA VAL A 185 17.34 -20.72 -11.07
C VAL A 185 17.63 -19.68 -10.00
N ARG A 186 17.64 -18.43 -10.43
CA ARG A 186 17.90 -17.25 -9.63
C ARG A 186 16.60 -16.55 -9.28
N LYS A 187 16.16 -16.68 -8.02
CA LYS A 187 14.93 -16.04 -7.52
C LYS A 187 15.08 -14.51 -7.39
N PRO A 188 13.96 -13.75 -7.42
CA PRO A 188 13.95 -12.33 -7.05
C PRO A 188 14.46 -12.11 -5.62
N THR A 189 15.19 -11.02 -5.39
CA THR A 189 15.79 -10.68 -4.08
C THR A 189 15.90 -9.16 -3.88
N GLY A 190 15.88 -8.71 -2.63
CA GLY A 190 16.20 -7.33 -2.23
C GLY A 190 15.10 -6.30 -2.48
N LEU A 191 13.94 -6.70 -3.04
CA LEU A 191 12.80 -5.80 -3.23
C LEU A 191 12.20 -5.35 -1.89
N ASP A 192 12.16 -6.25 -0.91
CA ASP A 192 11.73 -6.02 0.47
C ASP A 192 12.66 -5.01 1.17
N VAL A 193 13.97 -5.18 0.98
CA VAL A 193 15.00 -4.25 1.47
C VAL A 193 14.85 -2.88 0.80
N LEU A 194 14.51 -2.83 -0.50
CA LEU A 194 14.27 -1.56 -1.21
C LEU A 194 13.02 -0.86 -0.68
N VAL A 195 11.93 -1.59 -0.45
CA VAL A 195 10.70 -1.04 0.14
C VAL A 195 10.96 -0.51 1.54
N THR A 196 11.72 -1.24 2.36
CA THR A 196 12.11 -0.82 3.71
C THR A 196 13.00 0.43 3.67
N ALA A 197 14.06 0.43 2.86
CA ALA A 197 14.91 1.61 2.70
C ALA A 197 14.12 2.83 2.17
N THR A 198 13.11 2.60 1.33
CA THR A 198 12.24 3.67 0.84
C THR A 198 11.33 4.20 1.94
N ILE A 199 10.69 3.35 2.75
CA ILE A 199 9.81 3.81 3.82
C ILE A 199 10.57 4.62 4.89
N GLU A 200 11.85 4.33 5.12
CA GLU A 200 12.70 5.06 6.07
C GLU A 200 12.95 6.51 5.65
N VAL A 201 12.99 6.80 4.34
CA VAL A 201 13.27 8.16 3.82
C VAL A 201 12.03 8.93 3.39
N VAL A 202 10.90 8.24 3.24
CA VAL A 202 9.61 8.86 2.87
C VAL A 202 9.05 9.69 4.02
N PRO A 203 8.58 10.93 3.78
CA PRO A 203 7.90 11.72 4.81
C PRO A 203 6.72 10.99 5.45
N GLU A 204 6.52 11.14 6.76
CA GLU A 204 5.48 10.41 7.53
C GLU A 204 4.09 10.48 6.89
N GLY A 205 3.67 11.66 6.40
CA GLY A 205 2.37 11.85 5.75
C GLY A 205 2.17 11.07 4.44
N LEU A 206 3.26 10.57 3.83
CA LEU A 206 3.25 9.87 2.54
C LEU A 206 3.55 8.38 2.68
N LYS A 207 3.88 7.90 3.87
CA LYS A 207 4.12 6.47 4.14
C LYS A 207 2.91 5.61 3.78
N ARG A 208 1.70 6.09 4.09
CA ARG A 208 0.44 5.42 3.73
C ARG A 208 0.28 5.29 2.22
N ALA A 209 0.57 6.35 1.45
CA ALA A 209 0.54 6.31 -0.01
C ALA A 209 1.53 5.29 -0.57
N PHE A 210 2.78 5.31 -0.09
CA PHE A 210 3.79 4.37 -0.55
C PHE A 210 3.44 2.91 -0.20
N THR A 211 3.04 2.63 1.05
CA THR A 211 2.61 1.30 1.49
C THR A 211 1.39 0.80 0.71
N ALA A 212 0.47 1.68 0.36
CA ALA A 212 -0.68 1.32 -0.46
C ALA A 212 -0.30 0.95 -1.90
N ALA A 213 0.70 1.61 -2.48
CA ALA A 213 1.12 1.38 -3.86
C ALA A 213 2.06 0.19 -4.06
N GLN A 214 2.90 -0.12 -3.06
CA GLN A 214 3.83 -1.25 -3.12
C GLN A 214 3.13 -2.60 -2.90
N LYS A 215 3.64 -3.67 -3.52
CA LYS A 215 3.10 -5.05 -3.43
C LYS A 215 4.07 -6.09 -2.88
N VAL A 216 5.25 -5.67 -2.44
CA VAL A 216 6.35 -6.56 -2.03
C VAL A 216 6.22 -6.95 -0.57
N ASP A 217 5.94 -5.98 0.29
CA ASP A 217 5.93 -6.15 1.74
C ASP A 217 4.50 -6.18 2.27
N MET A 218 4.00 -7.38 2.50
CA MET A 218 2.68 -7.61 3.08
C MET A 218 2.62 -7.30 4.58
N GLU A 219 3.74 -7.41 5.29
CA GLU A 219 3.79 -7.16 6.73
C GLU A 219 3.66 -5.66 7.03
N LEU A 220 4.19 -4.78 6.17
CA LEU A 220 3.92 -3.34 6.25
C LEU A 220 2.42 -3.02 6.08
N LYS A 221 1.73 -3.67 5.14
CA LYS A 221 0.28 -3.49 4.93
C LYS A 221 -0.52 -3.98 6.14
N LYS A 222 -0.16 -5.14 6.71
CA LYS A 222 -0.78 -5.68 7.93
C LYS A 222 -0.58 -4.77 9.11
N THR A 223 0.66 -4.35 9.36
CA THR A 223 1.02 -3.46 10.49
C THR A 223 0.19 -2.17 10.46
N GLN A 224 0.10 -1.52 9.28
CA GLN A 224 -0.76 -0.34 9.13
C GLN A 224 -2.25 -0.65 9.34
N SER A 225 -2.73 -1.81 8.88
CA SER A 225 -4.12 -2.21 9.04
C SER A 225 -4.47 -2.51 10.50
N HIS A 226 -3.60 -3.17 11.26
CA HIS A 226 -3.80 -3.39 12.70
C HIS A 226 -3.83 -2.07 13.48
N ALA A 227 -3.03 -1.07 13.08
CA ALA A 227 -3.11 0.27 13.68
C ALA A 227 -4.46 0.94 13.44
N ILE A 228 -5.06 0.76 12.26
CA ILE A 228 -6.42 1.24 11.94
C ILE A 228 -7.46 0.52 12.80
N VAL A 229 -7.34 -0.81 12.96
CA VAL A 229 -8.23 -1.60 13.84
C VAL A 229 -8.10 -1.13 15.29
N ALA A 230 -6.89 -0.92 15.79
CA ALA A 230 -6.66 -0.44 17.15
C ALA A 230 -7.32 0.94 17.40
N GLY A 231 -7.19 1.87 16.45
CA GLY A 231 -7.83 3.19 16.53
C GLY A 231 -9.37 3.10 16.51
N ALA A 232 -9.92 2.23 15.65
CA ALA A 232 -11.36 1.98 15.59
C ALA A 232 -11.87 1.31 16.88
N THR A 233 -11.14 0.35 17.43
CA THR A 233 -11.45 -0.31 18.70
C THR A 233 -11.43 0.67 19.86
N ALA A 234 -10.43 1.55 19.93
CA ALA A 234 -10.38 2.62 20.94
C ALA A 234 -11.60 3.55 20.84
N SER A 235 -11.99 3.94 19.62
CA SER A 235 -13.20 4.74 19.38
C SER A 235 -14.49 3.99 19.74
N ALA A 236 -14.53 2.67 19.52
CA ALA A 236 -15.69 1.85 19.88
C ALA A 236 -15.81 1.70 21.42
N LEU A 237 -14.70 1.63 22.15
CA LEU A 237 -14.70 1.60 23.61
C LEU A 237 -15.33 2.86 24.21
N SER A 238 -15.13 4.05 23.62
CA SER A 238 -15.76 5.27 24.13
C SER A 238 -17.29 5.27 24.03
N LEU A 239 -17.85 4.49 23.09
CA LEU A 239 -19.30 4.31 22.97
C LEU A 239 -19.87 3.35 24.01
N ALA A 240 -19.01 2.57 24.66
CA ALA A 240 -19.41 1.44 25.47
C ALA A 240 -19.75 1.77 26.92
N ALA A 241 -19.64 3.04 27.30
CA ALA A 241 -20.27 3.58 28.52
C ALA A 241 -21.81 3.59 28.43
N ILE A 242 -22.37 3.36 27.25
CA ILE A 242 -23.80 3.22 27.01
C ILE A 242 -24.12 1.73 26.89
N PRO A 243 -24.94 1.13 27.77
CA PRO A 243 -25.44 -0.23 27.59
C PRO A 243 -26.37 -0.23 26.37
N ILE A 244 -25.87 -0.62 25.20
CA ILE A 244 -26.70 -0.70 23.98
C ILE A 244 -27.06 -2.18 23.74
N PRO A 245 -28.27 -2.64 24.11
CA PRO A 245 -28.75 -3.96 23.75
C PRO A 245 -29.19 -3.97 22.27
N PHE A 246 -28.24 -4.02 21.34
CA PHE A 246 -28.44 -4.28 19.89
C PHE A 246 -29.57 -3.52 19.14
N SER A 247 -30.20 -2.51 19.73
CA SER A 247 -31.36 -1.81 19.16
C SER A 247 -30.98 -0.62 18.27
N ASP A 248 -29.78 -0.06 18.42
CA ASP A 248 -29.29 1.08 17.61
C ASP A 248 -27.95 0.76 16.92
N ALA A 249 -27.92 -0.27 16.07
CA ALA A 249 -26.75 -0.66 15.27
C ALA A 249 -26.13 0.50 14.45
N ILE A 250 -26.86 1.62 14.31
CA ILE A 250 -26.53 2.85 13.59
C ILE A 250 -25.30 3.57 14.17
N VAL A 251 -25.09 3.56 15.49
CA VAL A 251 -24.06 4.41 16.14
C VAL A 251 -22.63 3.96 15.82
N ILE A 252 -22.40 2.64 15.65
CA ILE A 252 -21.06 2.10 15.37
C ILE A 252 -20.75 2.03 13.88
N VAL A 253 -21.75 2.19 13.00
CA VAL A 253 -21.58 2.11 11.54
C VAL A 253 -20.48 3.03 11.03
N PRO A 254 -20.38 4.31 11.43
CA PRO A 254 -19.32 5.20 10.95
C PRO A 254 -17.92 4.67 11.29
N ILE A 255 -17.74 4.12 12.49
CA ILE A 255 -16.46 3.52 12.92
C ILE A 255 -16.11 2.31 12.05
N GLN A 256 -17.08 1.42 11.80
CA GLN A 256 -16.87 0.23 10.96
C GLN A 256 -16.56 0.61 9.51
N VAL A 257 -17.30 1.56 8.95
CA VAL A 257 -17.07 2.08 7.59
C VAL A 257 -15.69 2.71 7.48
N GLY A 258 -15.30 3.58 8.43
CA GLY A 258 -13.98 4.21 8.43
C GLY A 258 -12.85 3.19 8.55
N MET A 259 -13.01 2.19 9.43
CA MET A 259 -12.05 1.10 9.58
C MET A 259 -11.89 0.30 8.28
N LEU A 260 -13.00 -0.16 7.69
CA LEU A 260 -12.97 -0.90 6.43
C LEU A 260 -12.35 -0.07 5.31
N ALA A 261 -12.77 1.19 5.15
CA ALA A 261 -12.24 2.09 4.13
C ALA A 261 -10.74 2.33 4.30
N GLY A 262 -10.27 2.53 5.53
CA GLY A 262 -8.85 2.68 5.85
C GLY A 262 -8.05 1.43 5.48
N ILE A 263 -8.51 0.24 5.90
CA ILE A 263 -7.84 -1.03 5.57
C ILE A 263 -7.84 -1.24 4.04
N SER A 264 -8.98 -1.06 3.37
CA SER A 264 -9.06 -1.16 1.91
C SER A 264 -8.08 -0.22 1.21
N ALA A 265 -7.96 1.02 1.68
CA ALA A 265 -7.05 2.01 1.12
C ALA A 265 -5.57 1.58 1.24
N THR A 266 -5.19 0.91 2.34
CA THR A 266 -3.84 0.31 2.54
C THR A 266 -3.56 -0.85 1.59
N PHE A 267 -4.58 -1.60 1.19
CA PHE A 267 -4.47 -2.65 0.18
C PHE A 267 -4.69 -2.13 -1.26
N GLY A 268 -4.84 -0.82 -1.46
CA GLY A 268 -5.02 -0.24 -2.79
C GLY A 268 -6.40 -0.55 -3.41
N LEU A 269 -7.39 -0.91 -2.60
CA LEU A 269 -8.73 -1.29 -3.03
C LEU A 269 -9.64 -0.07 -3.15
N SER A 270 -10.37 0.00 -4.27
CA SER A 270 -11.51 0.89 -4.41
C SER A 270 -12.73 0.23 -3.76
N MET A 271 -13.10 0.67 -2.56
CA MET A 271 -14.35 0.17 -1.96
C MET A 271 -15.55 0.65 -2.77
N ASP A 272 -16.38 -0.29 -3.19
CA ASP A 272 -17.70 0.00 -3.72
C ASP A 272 -18.78 -0.28 -2.66
N LYS A 273 -19.98 0.25 -2.92
CA LYS A 273 -21.11 0.14 -2.00
C LYS A 273 -21.52 -1.31 -1.73
N SER A 274 -21.39 -2.20 -2.71
CA SER A 274 -21.87 -3.59 -2.60
C SER A 274 -20.98 -4.43 -1.69
N LEU A 275 -19.66 -4.18 -1.72
CA LEU A 275 -18.72 -4.76 -0.77
C LEU A 275 -19.05 -4.30 0.64
N LEU A 276 -19.22 -2.99 0.86
CA LEU A 276 -19.56 -2.46 2.18
C LEU A 276 -20.90 -2.96 2.69
N SER A 277 -21.94 -2.99 1.86
CA SER A 277 -23.24 -3.52 2.26
C SER A 277 -23.19 -5.02 2.53
N THR A 278 -22.36 -5.77 1.80
CA THR A 278 -22.13 -7.19 2.09
C THR A 278 -21.41 -7.39 3.43
N LEU A 279 -20.33 -6.65 3.65
CA LEU A 279 -19.50 -6.76 4.85
C LEU A 279 -20.26 -6.28 6.10
N LEU A 280 -20.96 -5.14 6.02
CA LEU A 280 -21.77 -4.63 7.14
C LEU A 280 -23.10 -5.38 7.28
N GLY A 281 -23.69 -5.82 6.18
CA GLY A 281 -24.85 -6.71 6.17
C GLY A 281 -24.55 -8.03 6.86
N SER A 282 -23.31 -8.53 6.82
CA SER A 282 -22.91 -9.69 7.60
C SER A 282 -22.98 -9.49 9.12
N ILE A 283 -22.79 -8.24 9.56
CA ILE A 283 -22.93 -7.83 10.96
C ILE A 283 -24.41 -7.59 11.31
N ILE A 284 -25.19 -7.03 10.39
CA ILE A 284 -26.56 -6.54 10.61
C ILE A 284 -27.65 -7.61 10.34
N ALA A 285 -27.48 -8.48 9.33
CA ALA A 285 -28.49 -9.46 8.88
C ALA A 285 -28.67 -10.66 9.83
N GLY A 286 -28.05 -10.64 11.01
CA GLY A 286 -28.33 -11.57 12.11
C GLY A 286 -29.66 -11.31 12.85
N THR A 287 -30.54 -10.47 12.30
CA THR A 287 -31.78 -10.00 12.96
C THR A 287 -33.00 -10.92 12.79
N GLY A 288 -32.89 -12.04 12.06
CA GLY A 288 -34.02 -12.97 11.82
C GLY A 288 -33.98 -14.35 12.51
N GLY A 289 -32.93 -14.72 13.25
CA GLY A 289 -32.85 -16.06 13.85
C GLY A 289 -31.79 -16.22 14.94
N THR A 290 -32.21 -16.68 16.12
CA THR A 290 -31.43 -16.74 17.37
C THR A 290 -30.25 -17.72 17.37
N LEU A 291 -30.06 -18.53 16.32
CA LEU A 291 -29.02 -19.56 16.23
C LEU A 291 -27.79 -19.16 15.40
N VAL A 292 -27.89 -18.17 14.51
CA VAL A 292 -26.77 -17.75 13.62
C VAL A 292 -25.79 -16.80 14.33
N ARG A 293 -26.22 -16.18 15.44
CA ARG A 293 -25.49 -15.15 16.20
C ARG A 293 -24.22 -15.64 16.90
N ARG A 294 -24.24 -16.84 17.49
CA ARG A 294 -23.12 -17.34 18.32
C ARG A 294 -21.97 -17.86 17.47
N SER A 295 -22.22 -18.37 16.27
CA SER A 295 -21.21 -19.02 15.44
C SER A 295 -20.28 -18.01 14.75
N ILE A 296 -20.83 -16.90 14.22
CA ILE A 296 -20.03 -15.83 13.58
C ILE A 296 -19.19 -15.10 14.63
N VAL A 297 -19.81 -14.66 15.72
CA VAL A 297 -19.11 -13.97 16.81
C VAL A 297 -18.08 -14.89 17.48
N SER A 298 -18.38 -16.17 17.69
CA SER A 298 -17.39 -17.15 18.23
C SER A 298 -16.24 -17.43 17.26
N GLY A 299 -16.52 -17.54 15.96
CA GLY A 299 -15.48 -17.72 14.93
C GLY A 299 -14.55 -16.52 14.81
N LEU A 300 -15.10 -15.31 14.89
CA LEU A 300 -14.35 -14.05 14.88
C LEU A 300 -13.58 -13.84 16.21
N LEU A 301 -14.20 -14.11 17.37
CA LEU A 301 -13.55 -13.97 18.68
C LEU A 301 -12.32 -14.89 18.84
N LYS A 302 -12.32 -16.05 18.19
CA LYS A 302 -11.15 -16.96 18.14
C LYS A 302 -9.92 -16.35 17.46
N MET A 303 -10.08 -15.26 16.70
CA MET A 303 -8.97 -14.58 16.02
C MET A 303 -8.27 -13.54 16.90
N ILE A 304 -8.83 -13.17 18.05
CA ILE A 304 -8.18 -12.27 19.00
C ILE A 304 -7.16 -13.08 19.82
N PRO A 305 -5.84 -12.76 19.77
CA PRO A 305 -4.84 -13.43 20.59
C PRO A 305 -5.21 -13.34 22.08
N GLY A 306 -5.28 -14.49 22.76
CA GLY A 306 -5.61 -14.58 24.19
C GLY A 306 -7.10 -14.63 24.57
N ALA A 307 -8.03 -14.36 23.64
CA ALA A 307 -9.47 -14.38 23.94
C ALA A 307 -10.12 -15.77 23.78
N GLY A 308 -9.46 -16.70 23.07
CA GLY A 308 -9.99 -18.04 22.78
C GLY A 308 -10.08 -18.99 23.98
N SER A 309 -9.47 -18.66 25.12
CA SER A 309 -9.29 -19.57 26.27
C SER A 309 -10.00 -19.12 27.55
N MET A 310 -10.63 -17.94 27.58
CA MET A 310 -11.31 -17.41 28.77
C MET A 310 -12.82 -17.30 28.55
N VAL A 311 -13.47 -18.45 28.40
CA VAL A 311 -14.91 -18.56 28.66
C VAL A 311 -15.08 -18.61 30.17
N GLY A 312 -15.11 -17.47 30.87
CA GLY A 312 -15.52 -17.51 32.29
C GLY A 312 -15.33 -16.31 33.21
N GLY A 313 -14.39 -15.38 33.03
CA GLY A 313 -14.20 -14.35 34.06
C GLY A 313 -13.33 -13.17 33.67
N THR A 314 -13.85 -11.96 33.92
CA THR A 314 -13.16 -10.65 34.01
C THR A 314 -12.06 -10.45 32.95
N ILE A 315 -12.32 -9.86 31.79
CA ILE A 315 -12.60 -8.44 31.62
C ILE A 315 -13.37 -8.25 30.30
N ALA A 316 -14.61 -7.78 30.43
CA ALA A 316 -15.36 -7.22 29.32
C ALA A 316 -14.77 -5.86 28.95
N ALA A 317 -13.73 -5.85 28.11
CA ALA A 317 -13.49 -4.73 27.21
C ALA A 317 -14.63 -4.77 26.17
N THR A 318 -15.80 -4.32 26.60
CA THR A 318 -17.15 -4.24 25.99
C THR A 318 -17.42 -4.96 24.66
N THR A 319 -18.59 -5.60 24.53
CA THR A 319 -19.03 -6.34 23.33
C THR A 319 -18.74 -5.60 22.00
N ALA A 320 -18.84 -4.27 21.97
CA ALA A 320 -18.55 -3.45 20.79
C ALA A 320 -17.07 -3.47 20.37
N ALA A 321 -16.14 -3.29 21.29
CA ALA A 321 -14.69 -3.25 21.01
C ALA A 321 -14.16 -4.62 20.55
N ALA A 322 -14.66 -5.69 21.18
CA ALA A 322 -14.36 -7.06 20.77
C ALA A 322 -14.88 -7.36 19.35
N ILE A 323 -16.11 -6.91 19.02
CA ILE A 323 -16.67 -7.05 17.66
C ILE A 323 -15.82 -6.29 16.64
N THR A 324 -15.46 -5.03 16.92
CA THR A 324 -14.64 -4.20 16.03
C THR A 324 -13.28 -4.85 15.75
N THR A 325 -12.58 -5.29 16.80
CA THR A 325 -11.28 -5.96 16.66
C THR A 325 -11.41 -7.22 15.82
N ALA A 326 -12.34 -8.11 16.19
CA ALA A 326 -12.49 -9.39 15.54
C ALA A 326 -12.88 -9.26 14.05
N PHE A 327 -13.70 -8.27 13.73
CA PHE A 327 -14.10 -7.99 12.36
C PHE A 327 -12.97 -7.39 11.52
N GLY A 328 -12.21 -6.45 12.10
CA GLY A 328 -11.01 -5.89 11.47
C GLY A 328 -9.98 -6.96 11.15
N GLU A 329 -9.68 -7.85 12.10
CA GLU A 329 -8.76 -8.99 11.93
C GLU A 329 -9.23 -9.96 10.83
N ALA A 330 -10.53 -10.28 10.80
CA ALA A 330 -11.09 -11.14 9.78
C ALA A 330 -11.00 -10.54 8.38
N TYR A 331 -11.21 -9.23 8.27
CA TYR A 331 -11.07 -8.50 7.00
C TYR A 331 -9.62 -8.49 6.52
N ILE A 332 -8.66 -8.15 7.40
CA ILE A 332 -7.22 -8.19 7.11
C ILE A 332 -6.80 -9.58 6.63
N ALA A 333 -7.24 -10.64 7.31
CA ALA A 333 -6.89 -12.02 6.95
C ALA A 333 -7.46 -12.47 5.59
N VAL A 334 -8.60 -11.92 5.16
CA VAL A 334 -9.14 -12.18 3.81
C VAL A 334 -8.34 -11.44 2.76
N LEU A 335 -8.03 -10.17 3.02
CA LEU A 335 -7.23 -9.37 2.09
C LEU A 335 -5.83 -9.94 1.93
N ASP A 336 -5.14 -10.31 3.02
CA ASP A 336 -3.82 -10.94 2.98
C ASP A 336 -3.82 -12.20 2.11
N LYS A 337 -4.78 -13.10 2.32
CA LYS A 337 -4.93 -14.31 1.52
C LYS A 337 -5.14 -14.01 0.04
N LEU A 338 -6.05 -13.09 -0.29
CA LEU A 338 -6.37 -12.76 -1.67
C LEU A 338 -5.20 -12.05 -2.37
N PHE A 339 -4.48 -11.18 -1.67
CA PHE A 339 -3.31 -10.49 -2.21
C PHE A 339 -2.19 -11.49 -2.56
N LEU A 340 -1.97 -12.50 -1.70
CA LEU A 340 -1.04 -13.59 -1.97
C LEU A 340 -1.50 -14.46 -3.16
N GLN A 341 -2.80 -14.71 -3.30
CA GLN A 341 -3.35 -15.46 -4.44
C GLN A 341 -3.27 -14.69 -5.77
N ASN A 342 -3.36 -13.36 -5.72
CA ASN A 342 -3.32 -12.48 -6.88
C ASN A 342 -1.91 -11.95 -7.19
N ASN A 343 -0.86 -12.61 -6.68
CA ASN A 343 0.55 -12.22 -6.90
C ASN A 343 0.84 -10.74 -6.56
N GLY A 344 0.24 -10.22 -5.48
CA GLY A 344 0.43 -8.85 -5.04
C GLY A 344 -0.43 -7.81 -5.75
N GLU A 345 -1.38 -8.22 -6.59
CA GLU A 345 -2.36 -7.30 -7.17
C GLU A 345 -3.61 -7.20 -6.25
N PRO A 346 -4.20 -6.00 -6.12
CA PRO A 346 -5.37 -5.81 -5.28
C PRO A 346 -6.56 -6.66 -5.78
N PRO A 347 -7.23 -7.43 -4.90
CA PRO A 347 -8.40 -8.20 -5.29
C PRO A 347 -9.57 -7.31 -5.70
N THR A 348 -10.51 -7.88 -6.45
CA THR A 348 -11.76 -7.18 -6.73
C THR A 348 -12.66 -7.16 -5.51
N SER A 349 -13.55 -6.16 -5.43
CA SER A 349 -14.58 -6.14 -4.40
C SER A 349 -15.42 -7.42 -4.32
N GLU A 350 -15.70 -8.03 -5.47
CA GLU A 350 -16.47 -9.27 -5.55
C GLU A 350 -15.70 -10.47 -4.98
N GLU A 351 -14.40 -10.58 -5.27
CA GLU A 351 -13.52 -11.59 -4.69
C GLU A 351 -13.46 -11.46 -3.17
N VAL A 352 -13.31 -10.23 -2.67
CA VAL A 352 -13.27 -9.95 -1.23
C VAL A 352 -14.60 -10.33 -0.57
N ALA A 353 -15.73 -9.89 -1.14
CA ALA A 353 -17.05 -10.21 -0.63
C ALA A 353 -17.32 -11.73 -0.61
N THR A 354 -16.92 -12.42 -1.66
CA THR A 354 -17.10 -13.87 -1.81
C THR A 354 -16.22 -14.65 -0.84
N ALA A 355 -14.93 -14.30 -0.74
CA ALA A 355 -14.00 -14.94 0.18
C ALA A 355 -14.39 -14.72 1.64
N PHE A 356 -14.84 -13.51 1.97
CA PHE A 356 -15.34 -13.17 3.31
C PHE A 356 -16.59 -14.00 3.65
N LYS A 357 -17.55 -14.09 2.72
CA LYS A 357 -18.74 -14.94 2.86
C LYS A 357 -18.39 -16.41 3.04
N ALA A 358 -17.55 -16.94 2.19
CA ALA A 358 -17.17 -18.35 2.22
C ALA A 358 -16.51 -18.72 3.55
N LYS A 359 -15.65 -17.85 4.08
CA LYS A 359 -14.85 -18.14 5.27
C LYS A 359 -15.59 -17.89 6.58
N TYR A 360 -16.44 -16.87 6.64
CA TYR A 360 -17.02 -16.40 7.91
C TYR A 360 -18.55 -16.41 7.96
N LEU A 361 -19.24 -16.63 6.83
CA LEU A 361 -20.70 -16.64 6.75
C LEU A 361 -21.29 -17.99 6.33
N GLN A 362 -20.48 -19.01 6.00
CA GLN A 362 -21.01 -20.35 5.75
C GLN A 362 -21.51 -21.00 7.05
N LEU A 363 -22.81 -21.30 7.05
CA LEU A 363 -23.53 -22.00 8.11
C LEU A 363 -23.10 -23.47 8.17
N PRO A 364 -22.82 -24.06 9.34
CA PRO A 364 -22.90 -25.50 9.49
C PRO A 364 -24.38 -25.92 9.45
N GLY A 365 -24.83 -26.53 8.35
CA GLY A 365 -26.14 -27.20 8.32
C GLY A 365 -26.90 -27.07 7.01
N GLY A 366 -26.60 -27.98 6.08
CA GLY A 366 -27.40 -28.28 4.90
C GLY A 366 -27.30 -29.77 4.58
N LYS A 367 -27.74 -30.60 5.52
CA LYS A 367 -28.16 -31.99 5.30
C LYS A 367 -29.48 -32.19 6.02
#